data_AF-A0A0F9KS33-F1
#
_entry.id   AF-A0A0F9KS33-F1
#
_cell.length_a   1.000
_cell.length_b   1.000
_cell.length_c   1.000
_cell.angle_alpha   90.00
_cell.angle_beta   90.00
_cell.angle_gamma   90.00
#
_symmetry.space_group_name_H-M   'P 1'
#
loop_
_entity.id
_entity.type
_entity.pdbx_description
1 polymer ?
#
loop_
_entity_poly.entity_id
_entity_poly.type
_entity_poly.pdbx_seq_one_letter_code
_entity_poly.pdbx_strand_id
1 'polypeptide(L)'
;MRKYRQARTDYPDEVLGIYDNGGTTIDRYTIVFTPFECDGCTFFPFLDMSGAPYHPQGVCLHGETEGYRITGGWGTGQKVISFNVLPTDCQRAVREDLEGYSL
;
A
#
# COMPACT_ATOMS: atom_id res chain seq x y z
N MET A 1 9.51 20.39 1.62
CA MET A 1 8.89 19.06 1.74
C MET A 1 8.02 18.81 0.51
N ARG A 2 8.31 17.78 -0.27
CA ARG A 2 7.54 17.43 -1.47
C ARG A 2 6.17 16.91 -1.02
N LYS A 3 5.07 17.50 -1.48
CA LYS A 3 3.73 17.00 -1.18
C LYS A 3 3.41 15.86 -2.13
N TYR A 4 3.23 14.66 -1.59
CA TYR A 4 2.73 13.51 -2.34
C TYR A 4 1.20 13.57 -2.36
N ARG A 5 0.61 13.21 -3.50
CA ARG A 5 -0.84 13.25 -3.69
C ARG A 5 -1.38 11.82 -3.64
N GLN A 6 -2.40 11.60 -2.83
CA GLN A 6 -3.15 10.36 -2.84
C GLN A 6 -3.78 10.12 -4.22
N ALA A 7 -3.76 8.87 -4.68
CA ALA A 7 -4.38 8.48 -5.94
C ALA A 7 -5.92 8.62 -5.89
N ARG A 8 -6.50 8.59 -4.68
CA ARG A 8 -7.93 8.78 -4.42
C ARG A 8 -8.15 9.57 -3.14
N THR A 9 -9.30 10.22 -3.01
CA THR A 9 -9.65 11.05 -1.84
C THR A 9 -10.34 10.27 -0.72
N ASP A 10 -10.69 9.01 -0.94
CA ASP A 10 -11.32 8.13 0.05
C ASP A 10 -10.31 7.28 0.84
N TYR A 11 -9.03 7.59 0.72
CA TYR A 11 -7.97 6.91 1.46
C TYR A 11 -7.81 7.49 2.86
N PRO A 12 -7.42 6.67 3.85
CA PRO A 12 -6.88 7.18 5.10
C PRO A 12 -5.72 8.13 4.86
N ASP A 13 -5.45 9.01 5.81
CA ASP A 13 -4.23 9.82 5.81
C ASP A 13 -3.00 8.90 5.75
N GLU A 14 -1.91 9.42 5.19
CA GLU A 14 -0.67 8.69 4.90
C GLU A 14 -0.75 7.56 3.84
N VAL A 15 -1.94 7.17 3.36
CA VAL A 15 -2.06 6.22 2.24
C VAL A 15 -2.04 6.97 0.90
N LEU A 16 -1.04 6.70 0.07
CA LEU A 16 -0.91 7.28 -1.27
C LEU A 16 -1.61 6.45 -2.35
N GLY A 17 -1.64 5.13 -2.21
CA GLY A 17 -2.08 4.22 -3.26
C GLY A 17 -2.59 2.90 -2.70
N ILE A 18 -3.65 2.38 -3.32
CA ILE A 18 -4.17 1.04 -3.05
C ILE A 18 -4.41 0.40 -4.41
N TYR A 19 -3.77 -0.73 -4.63
CA TYR A 19 -3.74 -1.41 -5.91
C TYR A 19 -4.26 -2.84 -5.78
N ASP A 20 -4.99 -3.30 -6.79
CA ASP A 20 -5.48 -4.67 -6.91
C ASP A 20 -4.97 -5.26 -8.24
N ASN A 21 -4.22 -6.35 -8.16
CA ASN A 21 -3.71 -7.06 -9.34
C ASN A 21 -4.72 -8.06 -9.95
N GLY A 22 -5.95 -8.09 -9.46
CA GLY A 22 -7.03 -8.97 -9.94
C GLY A 22 -6.89 -10.44 -9.50
N GLY A 23 -6.01 -10.74 -8.54
CA GLY A 23 -5.70 -12.11 -8.13
C GLY A 23 -4.72 -12.81 -9.07
N THR A 24 -3.89 -12.05 -9.79
CA THR A 24 -2.82 -12.60 -10.63
C THR A 24 -1.78 -13.34 -9.81
N THR A 25 -1.50 -12.83 -8.60
CA THR A 25 -0.63 -13.44 -7.60
C THR A 25 -1.32 -13.45 -6.23
N ILE A 26 -0.71 -14.12 -5.24
CA ILE A 26 -1.29 -14.24 -3.90
C ILE A 26 -1.22 -12.92 -3.11
N ASP A 27 -0.19 -12.10 -3.34
CA ASP A 27 -0.03 -10.70 -2.95
C ASP A 27 -0.93 -9.80 -3.81
N ARG A 28 -2.24 -10.04 -3.74
CA ARG A 28 -3.22 -9.39 -4.60
C ARG A 28 -3.25 -7.87 -4.44
N TYR A 29 -3.12 -7.40 -3.21
CA TYR A 29 -3.26 -6.00 -2.87
C TYR A 29 -1.92 -5.39 -2.46
N THR A 30 -1.59 -4.24 -3.05
CA THR A 30 -0.43 -3.45 -2.68
C THR A 30 -0.88 -2.08 -2.18
N ILE A 31 -0.50 -1.74 -0.95
CA ILE A 31 -0.81 -0.47 -0.30
C ILE A 31 0.49 0.30 -0.18
N VAL A 32 0.42 1.60 -0.44
CA VAL A 32 1.59 2.47 -0.48
C VAL A 32 1.35 3.62 0.46
N PHE A 33 2.33 3.86 1.31
CA PHE A 33 2.28 4.92 2.28
C PHE A 33 3.12 6.14 1.87
N THR A 34 2.95 7.23 2.61
CA THR A 34 3.78 8.42 2.46
C THR A 34 5.25 8.04 2.63
N PRO A 35 6.13 8.53 1.74
CA PRO A 35 7.53 8.19 1.81
C PRO A 35 8.28 8.94 2.91
N PHE A 36 9.45 8.41 3.25
CA PHE A 36 10.43 9.07 4.10
C PHE A 36 11.77 9.23 3.34
N GLU A 37 12.61 10.13 3.83
CA GLU A 37 13.96 10.34 3.28
C GLU A 37 14.99 9.65 4.19
N CYS A 38 15.90 8.88 3.61
CA CYS A 38 17.00 8.25 4.32
C CYS A 38 18.25 8.28 3.42
N ASP A 39 19.39 8.73 3.95
CA ASP A 39 20.68 8.83 3.24
C ASP A 39 20.63 9.53 1.87
N GLY A 40 19.73 10.51 1.73
CA GLY A 40 19.54 11.27 0.48
C GLY A 40 18.66 10.58 -0.57
N CYS A 41 18.06 9.44 -0.22
CA CYS A 41 17.11 8.69 -1.04
C CYS A 41 15.69 8.76 -0.45
N THR A 42 14.70 8.76 -1.34
CA THR A 42 13.29 8.72 -0.95
C THR A 42 12.78 7.28 -1.00
N PHE A 43 12.35 6.76 0.14
CA PHE A 43 11.81 5.40 0.28
C PHE A 43 10.29 5.44 0.45
N PHE A 44 9.61 4.57 -0.29
CA PHE A 44 8.16 4.39 -0.19
C PHE A 44 7.88 3.09 0.56
N PRO A 45 7.37 3.18 1.80
CA PRO A 45 6.86 2.02 2.49
C PRO A 45 5.65 1.46 1.76
N PHE A 46 5.52 0.14 1.80
CA PHE A 46 4.37 -0.55 1.24
C PHE A 46 4.00 -1.79 2.05
N LEU A 47 2.73 -2.17 1.90
CA LEU A 47 2.15 -3.39 2.45
C LEU A 47 1.57 -4.21 1.29
N ASP A 48 2.17 -5.38 1.05
CA ASP A 48 1.65 -6.38 0.12
C ASP A 48 0.85 -7.43 0.89
N MET A 49 -0.37 -7.70 0.43
CA MET A 49 -1.25 -8.62 1.12
C MET A 49 -2.16 -9.45 0.22
N SER A 50 -2.49 -10.64 0.68
CA SER A 50 -3.56 -11.45 0.12
C SER A 50 -4.92 -10.94 0.59
N GLY A 51 -6.01 -11.52 0.07
CA GLY A 51 -7.36 -11.22 0.57
C GLY A 51 -7.68 -11.74 1.98
N ALA A 52 -6.76 -12.48 2.60
CA ALA A 52 -6.88 -13.01 3.95
C ALA A 52 -5.53 -12.90 4.68
N PRO A 53 -5.06 -11.68 5.02
CA PRO A 53 -3.70 -11.44 5.50
C PRO A 53 -3.36 -12.15 6.82
N TYR A 54 -4.36 -12.39 7.69
CA TYR A 54 -4.18 -13.07 8.98
C TYR A 54 -4.35 -14.59 8.91
N HIS A 55 -4.65 -15.15 7.74
CA HIS A 55 -4.68 -16.59 7.58
C HIS A 55 -3.26 -17.16 7.74
N PRO A 56 -3.07 -18.38 8.28
CA PRO A 56 -1.72 -18.98 8.40
C PRO A 56 -0.95 -19.12 7.07
N GLN A 57 -1.68 -19.11 5.95
CA GLN A 57 -1.13 -19.10 4.58
C GLN A 57 -1.40 -17.77 3.85
N GLY A 58 -1.85 -16.76 4.58
CA GLY A 58 -2.05 -15.42 4.09
C GLY A 58 -0.72 -14.71 3.83
N VAL A 59 -0.77 -13.66 3.02
CA VAL A 59 0.36 -12.76 2.80
C VAL A 59 0.04 -11.43 3.45
N CYS A 60 0.98 -10.91 4.22
CA CYS A 60 0.95 -9.60 4.88
C CYS A 60 2.39 -9.15 5.09
N LEU A 61 3.02 -8.63 4.04
CA LEU A 61 4.45 -8.33 3.99
C LEU A 61 4.69 -6.83 3.90
N HIS A 62 5.53 -6.34 4.80
CA HIS A 62 5.96 -4.95 4.84
C HIS A 62 7.28 -4.83 4.08
N GLY A 63 7.44 -3.75 3.32
CA GLY A 63 8.67 -3.47 2.60
C GLY A 63 8.83 -1.99 2.30
N GLU A 64 9.96 -1.67 1.69
CA GLU A 64 10.28 -0.33 1.22
C GLU A 64 10.94 -0.40 -0.15
N THR A 65 10.72 0.62 -0.96
CA THR A 65 11.34 0.72 -2.29
C THR A 65 11.83 2.13 -2.55
N GLU A 66 13.03 2.22 -3.12
CA GLU A 66 13.62 3.47 -3.59
C GLU A 66 13.02 3.82 -4.96
N GLY A 67 12.43 5.00 -5.10
CA GLY A 67 11.97 5.49 -6.40
C GLY A 67 10.67 4.83 -6.89
N TYR A 68 9.55 5.38 -6.46
CA TYR A 68 8.24 4.97 -6.94
C TYR A 68 8.03 5.37 -8.42
N ARG A 69 7.76 4.40 -9.29
CA ARG A 69 7.20 4.66 -10.63
C ARG A 69 5.72 5.07 -10.52
N ILE A 70 5.40 6.29 -10.04
CA ILE A 70 4.00 6.71 -9.77
C ILE A 70 3.31 7.10 -11.07
N THR A 71 3.91 6.80 -12.21
CA THR A 71 3.37 7.12 -13.53
C THR A 71 2.94 5.87 -14.30
N GLY A 72 2.96 4.67 -13.71
CA GLY A 72 2.62 3.43 -14.42
C GLY A 72 1.99 2.29 -13.64
N GLY A 73 1.58 2.50 -12.38
CA GLY A 73 1.16 1.43 -11.48
C GLY A 73 2.34 0.65 -10.91
N TRP A 74 2.09 -0.09 -9.83
CA TRP A 74 2.95 -1.16 -9.34
C TRP A 74 2.96 -2.29 -10.37
N GLY A 75 3.71 -2.09 -11.45
CA GLY A 75 3.64 -2.94 -12.64
C GLY A 75 2.42 -2.69 -13.53
N THR A 76 2.55 -3.12 -14.79
CA THR A 76 1.46 -3.14 -15.76
C THR A 76 0.41 -4.17 -15.32
N GLY A 77 -0.79 -3.73 -14.96
CA GLY A 77 -1.93 -4.63 -14.69
C GLY A 77 -2.65 -4.40 -13.36
N GLN A 78 -2.10 -3.57 -12.47
CA GLN A 78 -2.76 -3.27 -11.21
C GLN A 78 -3.76 -2.10 -11.34
N LYS A 79 -4.95 -2.29 -10.77
CA LYS A 79 -6.02 -1.29 -10.74
C LYS A 79 -5.99 -0.51 -9.43
N VAL A 80 -6.07 0.82 -9.51
CA VAL A 80 -6.30 1.67 -8.34
C VAL A 80 -7.72 1.45 -7.83
N ILE A 81 -7.87 1.03 -6.57
CA ILE A 81 -9.18 0.70 -5.95
C ILE A 81 -9.45 1.57 -4.72
N SER A 82 -10.73 1.67 -4.33
CA SER A 82 -11.13 2.36 -3.10
C SER A 82 -10.70 1.57 -1.86
N PHE A 83 -10.37 2.27 -0.76
CA PHE A 83 -10.07 1.63 0.52
C PHE A 83 -11.25 0.77 1.01
N ASN A 84 -12.48 1.25 0.80
CA ASN A 84 -13.70 0.56 1.23
C ASN A 84 -14.01 -0.72 0.44
N VAL A 85 -13.29 -0.97 -0.67
CA VAL A 85 -13.42 -2.19 -1.49
C VAL A 85 -12.50 -3.30 -1.00
N LEU A 86 -11.49 -2.99 -0.17
CA LEU A 86 -10.63 -4.01 0.44
C LEU A 86 -11.45 -4.95 1.35
N PRO A 87 -11.10 -6.25 1.43
CA PRO A 87 -11.63 -7.14 2.47
C PRO A 87 -11.44 -6.56 3.87
N THR A 88 -12.34 -6.89 4.80
CA THR A 88 -12.31 -6.34 6.18
C THR A 88 -10.96 -6.53 6.87
N ASP A 89 -10.37 -7.72 6.73
CA ASP A 89 -9.06 -8.02 7.32
C ASP A 89 -7.93 -7.22 6.65
N CYS A 90 -8.03 -6.98 5.35
CA CYS A 90 -7.10 -6.11 4.64
C CYS A 90 -7.20 -4.65 5.11
N GLN A 91 -8.42 -4.14 5.29
CA GLN A 91 -8.62 -2.80 5.87
C GLN A 91 -8.06 -2.71 7.28
N ARG A 92 -8.20 -3.78 8.07
CA ARG A 92 -7.65 -3.85 9.42
C ARG A 92 -6.12 -3.78 9.39
N ALA A 93 -5.46 -4.57 8.54
CA ALA A 93 -4.00 -4.53 8.40
C ALA A 93 -3.47 -3.13 8.08
N VAL A 94 -4.13 -2.42 7.16
CA VAL A 94 -3.76 -1.02 6.84
C VAL A 94 -3.91 -0.10 8.04
N ARG A 95 -4.98 -0.22 8.83
CA ARG A 95 -5.16 0.64 10.02
C ARG A 95 -4.13 0.35 11.10
N GLU A 96 -3.83 -0.92 11.35
CA GLU A 96 -2.79 -1.32 12.31
C GLU A 96 -1.41 -0.78 11.90
N ASP A 97 -1.11 -0.78 10.61
CA ASP A 97 0.12 -0.19 10.09
C ASP A 97 0.17 1.33 10.35
N LEU A 98 -0.93 2.04 10.04
CA LEU A 98 -1.05 3.50 10.27
C LEU A 98 -0.97 3.91 11.74
N GLU A 99 -1.44 3.07 12.68
CA GLU A 99 -1.26 3.32 14.11
C GLU A 99 0.24 3.34 14.49
N GLY A 100 1.07 2.54 13.81
CA GLY A 100 2.52 2.54 13.96
C GLY A 100 3.23 3.79 13.40
N TYR A 101 2.60 4.52 12.48
CA TYR A 101 3.15 5.76 11.89
C TYR A 101 2.96 7.00 12.76
N SER A 102 2.21 6.90 13.86
CA SER A 102 1.95 8.02 14.78
C SER A 102 3.08 8.17 15.80
N LEU A 103 4.25 8.66 15.37
CA LEU A 103 5.37 9.06 16.26
C LEU A 103 5.63 10.58 16.19
#